data_AF-J2KHJ4-F1
#
_entry.id   AF-J2KHJ4-F1
#
_cell.length_a   1.000
_cell.length_b   1.000
_cell.length_c   1.000
_cell.angle_alpha   90.00
_cell.angle_beta   90.00
_cell.angle_gamma   90.00
#
_symmetry.space_group_name_H-M   'P 1'
#
loop_
_entity.id
_entity.type
_entity.pdbx_description
1 polymer ?
#
loop_
_entity_poly.entity_id
_entity_poly.type
_entity_poly.pdbx_seq_one_letter_code
_entity_poly.pdbx_strand_id
1 'polypeptide(L)'
;MDYPLRFVDQLRPHLKALRKKRGLTQAQAGALVGVSQARIAEIEANPGAVSFEQLMKLMAALGASFSLQDGTSPSPIADAAQQHPGERDSLPDDAVNLPEGWIARRMSDQSVLVRLPSGQSSAPGASLRALQALNPGKDIKPTSRRSFVVRPKKESW
;
A
#
# COMPACT_ATOMS: atom_id res chain seq x y z
N MET A 1 4.10 -7.88 -13.04
CA MET A 1 4.22 -6.41 -12.98
C MET A 1 2.82 -5.88 -13.05
N ASP A 2 2.39 -5.21 -11.99
CA ASP A 2 1.02 -4.74 -11.86
C ASP A 2 0.99 -3.22 -12.06
N TYR A 3 0.10 -2.76 -12.94
CA TYR A 3 -0.07 -1.35 -13.25
C TYR A 3 -1.47 -0.95 -12.79
N PRO A 4 -1.61 -0.24 -11.67
CA PRO A 4 -2.92 0.18 -11.21
C PRO A 4 -3.51 1.21 -12.18
N LEU A 5 -4.64 0.85 -12.78
CA LEU A 5 -5.38 1.71 -13.71
C LEU A 5 -6.60 2.29 -13.00
N ARG A 6 -6.73 3.61 -13.08
CA ARG A 6 -7.87 4.38 -12.54
C ARG A 6 -8.86 4.74 -13.63
N PHE A 7 -8.39 4.91 -14.86
CA PHE A 7 -9.19 5.36 -16.00
C PHE A 7 -8.89 4.53 -17.25
N VAL A 8 -9.89 4.35 -18.11
CA VAL A 8 -9.79 3.54 -19.33
C VAL A 8 -8.73 4.08 -20.30
N ASP A 9 -8.55 5.39 -20.41
CA ASP A 9 -7.55 6.00 -21.30
C ASP A 9 -6.11 5.59 -20.98
N GLN A 10 -5.84 5.19 -19.73
CA GLN A 10 -4.53 4.70 -19.33
C GLN A 10 -4.18 3.37 -20.03
N LEU A 11 -5.16 2.62 -20.54
CA LEU A 11 -4.93 1.39 -21.30
C LEU A 11 -4.30 1.62 -22.67
N ARG A 12 -4.45 2.80 -23.28
CA ARG A 12 -3.95 3.10 -24.64
C ARG A 12 -2.48 2.73 -24.84
N PRO A 13 -1.53 3.26 -24.04
CA PRO A 13 -0.12 2.88 -24.17
C PRO A 13 0.12 1.41 -23.83
N HIS A 14 -0.64 0.83 -22.89
CA HIS A 14 -0.49 -0.57 -22.49
C HIS A 14 -0.90 -1.55 -23.58
N LEU A 15 -2.03 -1.35 -24.25
CA LEU A 15 -2.48 -2.20 -25.37
C LEU A 15 -1.43 -2.22 -26.48
N LYS A 16 -0.97 -1.03 -26.91
CA LYS A 16 0.06 -0.89 -27.94
C LYS A 16 1.38 -1.56 -27.53
N ALA A 17 1.80 -1.39 -26.27
CA ALA A 17 3.02 -1.99 -25.75
C ALA A 17 2.93 -3.52 -25.67
N LEU A 18 1.81 -4.07 -25.17
CA LEU A 18 1.58 -5.51 -25.08
C LEU A 18 1.57 -6.16 -26.47
N ARG A 19 0.89 -5.54 -27.45
CA ARG A 19 0.90 -6.01 -28.84
C ARG A 19 2.31 -6.04 -29.40
N LYS A 20 3.07 -4.94 -29.25
CA LYS A 20 4.46 -4.86 -29.71
C LYS A 20 5.38 -5.85 -28.99
N LYS A 21 5.20 -6.06 -27.69
CA LYS A 21 5.96 -7.05 -26.90
C LYS A 21 5.77 -8.48 -27.42
N ARG A 22 4.61 -8.78 -28.01
CA ARG A 22 4.33 -10.05 -28.68
C ARG A 22 4.75 -10.09 -30.16
N GLY A 23 5.32 -9.02 -30.70
CA GLY A 23 5.73 -8.94 -32.10
C GLY A 23 4.56 -8.89 -33.10
N LEU A 24 3.35 -8.54 -32.65
CA LEU A 24 2.16 -8.56 -33.51
C LEU A 24 1.94 -7.22 -34.21
N THR A 25 1.52 -7.26 -35.48
CA THR A 25 0.92 -6.10 -36.16
C THR A 25 -0.53 -5.89 -35.70
N GLN A 26 -1.11 -4.72 -36.00
CA GLN A 26 -2.53 -4.47 -35.70
C GLN A 26 -3.44 -5.45 -36.45
N ALA A 27 -3.10 -5.81 -37.69
CA ALA A 27 -3.87 -6.78 -38.47
C ALA A 27 -3.82 -8.18 -37.87
N GLN A 28 -2.64 -8.62 -37.41
CA GLN A 28 -2.50 -9.91 -36.73
C GLN A 28 -3.26 -9.95 -35.40
N ALA A 29 -3.18 -8.88 -34.60
CA ALA A 29 -3.98 -8.77 -33.37
C ALA A 29 -5.49 -8.78 -33.66
N GLY A 30 -5.91 -8.13 -34.75
CA GLY A 30 -7.30 -8.13 -35.21
C GLY A 30 -7.78 -9.53 -35.57
N ALA A 31 -6.97 -10.29 -36.31
CA ALA A 31 -7.27 -11.68 -36.66
C ALA A 31 -7.47 -12.57 -35.43
N LEU A 32 -6.70 -12.37 -34.35
CA LEU A 32 -6.83 -13.14 -33.10
C LEU A 32 -8.17 -12.92 -32.39
N VAL A 33 -8.81 -11.76 -32.59
CA VAL A 33 -10.07 -11.39 -31.92
C VAL A 33 -11.23 -11.21 -32.90
N GLY A 34 -11.05 -11.57 -34.16
CA GLY A 34 -12.08 -11.52 -35.20
C GLY A 34 -12.48 -10.10 -35.65
N VAL A 35 -11.56 -9.13 -35.63
CA VAL A 35 -11.83 -7.75 -36.06
C VAL A 35 -10.80 -7.25 -37.09
N SER A 36 -11.13 -6.17 -37.80
CA SER A 36 -10.24 -5.57 -38.79
C SER A 36 -9.03 -4.86 -38.17
N GLN A 37 -7.98 -4.66 -38.96
CA GLN A 37 -6.82 -3.85 -38.56
C GLN A 37 -7.23 -2.44 -38.13
N ALA A 38 -8.10 -1.78 -38.91
CA ALA A 38 -8.59 -0.44 -38.60
C ALA A 38 -9.32 -0.42 -37.25
N ARG A 39 -10.11 -1.46 -36.96
CA ARG A 39 -10.79 -1.57 -35.66
C ARG A 39 -9.81 -1.71 -34.51
N ILE A 40 -8.71 -2.47 -34.65
CA ILE A 40 -7.65 -2.50 -33.63
C ILE A 40 -7.01 -1.13 -33.44
N ALA A 41 -6.75 -0.39 -34.52
CA ALA A 41 -6.16 0.95 -34.43
C ALA A 41 -7.08 1.93 -33.67
N GLU A 42 -8.39 1.88 -33.94
CA GLU A 42 -9.39 2.65 -33.19
C GLU A 42 -9.43 2.26 -31.71
N ILE A 43 -9.40 0.96 -31.40
CA ILE A 43 -9.41 0.48 -30.01
C ILE A 43 -8.14 0.90 -29.27
N GLU A 44 -6.96 0.82 -29.90
CA GLU A 44 -5.70 1.30 -29.32
C GLU A 44 -5.72 2.82 -29.09
N ALA A 45 -6.44 3.57 -29.94
CA ALA A 45 -6.59 5.02 -29.81
C ALA A 45 -7.67 5.43 -28.80
N ASN A 46 -8.74 4.65 -28.65
CA ASN A 46 -9.84 4.90 -27.72
C ASN A 46 -10.41 3.55 -27.18
N PRO A 47 -9.84 3.00 -26.11
CA PRO A 47 -10.27 1.72 -25.54
C PRO A 47 -11.68 1.78 -24.92
N GLY A 48 -12.19 2.98 -24.64
CA GLY A 48 -13.54 3.20 -24.12
C GLY A 48 -14.64 3.09 -25.18
N ALA A 49 -14.29 3.04 -26.47
CA ALA A 49 -15.25 2.92 -27.58
C ALA A 49 -15.70 1.48 -27.86
N VAL A 50 -15.29 0.51 -27.04
CA VAL A 50 -15.69 -0.90 -27.12
C VAL A 50 -16.34 -1.35 -25.83
N SER A 51 -17.13 -2.44 -25.91
CA SER A 51 -17.65 -3.07 -24.71
C SER A 51 -16.50 -3.62 -23.87
N PHE A 52 -16.71 -3.70 -22.56
CA PHE A 52 -15.74 -4.31 -21.64
C PHE A 52 -15.41 -5.75 -22.04
N GLU A 53 -16.39 -6.52 -22.53
CA GLU A 53 -16.17 -7.89 -23.02
C GLU A 53 -15.19 -7.93 -24.20
N GLN A 54 -15.35 -7.04 -25.19
CA GLN A 54 -14.43 -6.97 -26.33
C GLN A 54 -13.01 -6.57 -25.88
N LEU A 55 -12.92 -5.63 -24.92
CA LEU A 55 -11.64 -5.24 -24.34
C LEU A 55 -10.97 -6.40 -23.59
N MET A 56 -11.74 -7.21 -22.84
CA MET A 56 -11.22 -8.42 -22.20
C MET A 56 -10.72 -9.45 -23.21
N LYS A 57 -11.44 -9.69 -24.30
CA LYS A 57 -10.99 -10.60 -25.37
C LYS A 57 -9.68 -10.13 -25.99
N LEU A 58 -9.55 -8.83 -26.26
CA LEU A 58 -8.31 -8.24 -26.76
C LEU A 58 -7.16 -8.38 -25.75
N MET A 59 -7.39 -8.03 -24.49
CA MET A 59 -6.39 -8.19 -23.43
C MET A 59 -5.90 -9.64 -23.32
N ALA A 60 -6.82 -10.61 -23.34
CA ALA A 60 -6.51 -12.03 -23.30
C ALA A 60 -5.69 -12.48 -24.53
N ALA A 61 -6.06 -12.05 -25.74
CA ALA A 61 -5.28 -12.32 -26.96
C ALA A 61 -3.87 -11.71 -26.89
N LEU A 62 -3.74 -10.56 -26.24
CA LEU A 62 -2.46 -9.91 -25.94
C LEU A 62 -1.78 -10.47 -24.67
N GLY A 63 -2.33 -11.54 -24.09
CA GLY A 63 -1.90 -12.27 -22.89
C GLY A 63 -1.71 -11.40 -21.67
N ALA A 64 -2.66 -10.51 -21.45
CA ALA A 64 -2.89 -9.78 -20.21
C ALA A 64 -4.28 -10.13 -19.66
N SER A 65 -4.50 -9.86 -18.37
CA SER A 65 -5.75 -10.11 -17.66
C SER A 65 -6.13 -8.89 -16.82
N PHE A 66 -7.40 -8.85 -16.39
CA PHE A 66 -7.85 -7.90 -15.37
C PHE A 66 -7.84 -8.59 -14.01
N SER A 67 -7.47 -7.84 -12.97
CA SER A 67 -7.66 -8.25 -11.58
C SER A 67 -8.56 -7.25 -10.88
N LEU A 68 -9.49 -7.75 -10.08
CA LEU A 68 -10.33 -6.94 -9.21
C LEU A 68 -9.77 -7.07 -7.79
N GLN A 69 -9.46 -5.93 -7.18
CA GLN A 69 -8.99 -5.87 -5.80
C GLN A 69 -9.97 -5.03 -5.00
N ASP A 70 -10.50 -5.59 -3.92
CA ASP A 70 -11.19 -4.82 -2.91
C ASP A 70 -10.14 -4.01 -2.13
N GLY A 71 -10.35 -2.69 -2.01
CA GLY A 71 -9.45 -1.76 -1.34
C GLY A 71 -9.23 -2.03 0.16
N THR A 72 -9.85 -3.08 0.70
CA THR A 72 -9.62 -3.63 2.05
C THR A 72 -8.45 -4.60 2.13
N SER A 73 -7.81 -4.97 1.01
CA SER A 73 -6.59 -5.78 1.05
C SER A 73 -5.42 -4.94 1.57
N PRO A 74 -4.73 -5.34 2.67
CA PRO A 74 -3.54 -4.66 3.11
C PRO A 74 -2.52 -4.69 1.97
N SER A 75 -2.17 -3.51 1.46
CA SER A 75 -1.09 -3.38 0.49
C SER A 75 0.16 -4.08 1.05
N PRO A 76 0.96 -4.82 0.24
CA PRO A 76 2.19 -5.48 0.70
C PRO A 76 3.27 -4.51 1.22
N ILE A 77 3.03 -3.20 1.13
CA ILE A 77 3.81 -2.17 1.86
C ILE A 77 3.57 -2.27 3.38
N ALA A 78 2.46 -2.89 3.82
CA ALA A 78 2.21 -3.27 5.20
C ALA A 78 2.85 -4.62 5.55
N ASP A 79 2.87 -5.61 4.65
CA ASP A 79 3.46 -6.94 4.95
C ASP A 79 4.99 -6.95 4.95
N ALA A 80 5.66 -6.00 4.30
CA ALA A 80 7.10 -5.80 4.47
C ALA A 80 7.49 -5.31 5.88
N ALA A 81 6.52 -4.89 6.71
CA ALA A 81 6.74 -4.59 8.12
C ALA A 81 6.50 -5.81 9.05
N GLN A 82 6.07 -6.95 8.52
CA GLN A 82 5.77 -8.17 9.28
C GLN A 82 6.73 -9.34 9.00
N GLN A 83 7.71 -9.22 8.12
CA GLN A 83 8.70 -10.27 7.88
C GLN A 83 10.09 -9.84 8.37
N HIS A 84 10.34 -10.08 9.66
CA HIS A 84 11.61 -10.53 10.25
C HIS A 84 11.41 -10.69 11.78
N PRO A 85 10.98 -11.85 12.28
CA PRO A 85 11.30 -12.27 13.64
C PRO A 85 12.70 -12.90 13.59
N GLY A 86 13.72 -12.10 13.84
CA GLY A 86 15.10 -12.58 13.82
C GLY A 86 16.11 -11.45 13.90
N GLU A 87 16.54 -11.18 15.13
CA GLU A 87 17.86 -10.64 15.45
C GLU A 87 18.32 -9.39 14.67
N ARG A 88 18.07 -8.22 15.27
CA ARG A 88 19.13 -7.24 15.51
C ARG A 88 18.68 -6.20 16.52
N ASP A 89 19.46 -6.15 17.60
CA ASP A 89 19.45 -5.20 18.70
C ASP A 89 18.28 -5.32 19.67
N SER A 90 18.45 -6.26 20.60
CA SER A 90 18.10 -6.05 22.01
C SER A 90 18.45 -4.62 22.44
N LEU A 91 17.43 -3.77 22.46
CA LEU A 91 17.48 -2.49 23.17
C LEU A 91 17.58 -2.80 24.67
N PRO A 92 18.47 -2.16 25.44
CA PRO A 92 18.31 -2.14 26.89
C PRO A 92 16.95 -1.51 27.23
N ASP A 93 16.28 -2.12 28.20
CA ASP A 93 14.85 -2.03 28.55
C ASP A 93 14.38 -0.69 29.17
N ASP A 94 15.22 0.34 29.28
CA ASP A 94 15.06 1.29 30.39
C ASP A 94 14.45 2.69 30.08
N ALA A 95 13.82 2.91 28.91
CA ALA A 95 13.37 4.27 28.59
C ALA A 95 11.85 4.49 28.52
N VAL A 96 10.99 3.50 28.36
CA VAL A 96 9.52 3.74 28.30
C VAL A 96 8.78 2.52 28.82
N ASN A 97 8.00 2.71 29.88
CA ASN A 97 7.08 1.69 30.40
C ASN A 97 5.86 1.61 29.49
N LEU A 98 5.58 0.42 28.96
CA LEU A 98 4.50 0.20 27.99
C LEU A 98 3.34 -0.56 28.64
N PRO A 99 2.08 -0.25 28.31
CA PRO A 99 0.96 -1.11 28.62
C PRO A 99 1.09 -2.47 27.89
N GLU A 100 0.50 -3.53 28.45
CA GLU A 100 0.55 -4.87 27.85
C GLU A 100 0.03 -4.89 26.40
N GLY A 101 0.80 -5.56 25.53
CA GLY A 101 0.46 -5.73 24.11
C GLY A 101 0.74 -4.50 23.22
N TRP A 102 1.33 -3.44 23.76
CA TRP A 102 1.70 -2.25 22.98
C TRP A 102 3.08 -2.42 22.36
N ILE A 103 3.27 -1.82 21.18
CA ILE A 103 4.52 -1.94 20.42
C ILE A 103 5.24 -0.59 20.46
N ALA A 104 6.54 -0.62 20.77
CA ALA A 104 7.40 0.56 20.72
C ALA A 104 8.46 0.44 19.62
N ARG A 105 8.81 1.58 19.03
CA ARG A 105 9.92 1.72 18.08
C ARG A 105 10.74 2.96 18.44
N ARG A 106 12.04 2.80 18.66
CA ARG A 106 12.96 3.93 18.83
C ARG A 106 13.17 4.65 17.49
N MET A 107 13.15 5.97 17.52
CA MET A 107 13.41 6.85 16.40
C MET A 107 14.85 7.37 16.45
N SER A 108 15.35 7.90 15.33
CA SER A 108 16.73 8.40 15.20
C SER A 108 17.04 9.61 16.10
N ASP A 109 16.02 10.33 16.54
CA ASP A 109 16.09 11.50 17.44
C ASP A 109 15.98 11.12 18.93
N GLN A 110 16.21 9.84 19.26
CA GLN A 110 16.02 9.25 20.60
C GLN A 110 14.57 9.22 21.12
N SER A 111 13.59 9.68 20.34
CA SER A 111 12.18 9.54 20.70
C SER A 111 11.69 8.11 20.49
N VAL A 112 10.61 7.73 21.16
CA VAL A 112 10.02 6.40 21.07
C VAL A 112 8.58 6.52 20.55
N LEU A 113 8.31 5.91 19.40
CA LEU A 113 6.98 5.79 18.84
C LEU A 113 6.28 4.57 19.42
N VAL A 114 5.17 4.79 20.10
CA VAL A 114 4.33 3.77 20.73
C VAL A 114 3.03 3.61 19.94
N ARG A 115 2.63 2.38 19.63
CA ARG A 115 1.43 2.06 18.84
C ARG A 115 0.52 1.05 19.54
N LEU A 116 -0.79 1.30 19.46
CA LEU A 116 -1.82 0.37 19.96
C LEU A 116 -2.02 -0.81 19.00
N PRO A 117 -2.18 -2.05 19.52
CA PRO A 117 -2.49 -3.22 18.71
C PRO A 117 -3.83 -3.09 17.98
N SER A 118 -3.93 -3.74 16.83
CA SER A 118 -5.15 -3.78 16.01
C SER A 118 -6.26 -4.50 16.78
N GLY A 119 -7.36 -3.81 17.06
CA GLY A 119 -8.52 -4.39 17.77
C GLY A 119 -8.80 -3.77 19.14
N GLN A 120 -7.84 -3.06 19.75
CA GLN A 120 -8.11 -2.28 20.96
C GLN A 120 -8.53 -0.85 20.60
N SER A 121 -9.84 -0.60 20.58
CA SER A 121 -10.42 0.74 20.43
C SER A 121 -10.69 1.35 21.80
N SER A 122 -9.68 1.99 22.40
CA SER A 122 -9.90 2.89 23.53
C SER A 122 -9.97 4.33 23.04
N ALA A 123 -10.74 5.18 23.73
CA ALA A 123 -10.81 6.60 23.41
C ALA A 123 -9.38 7.20 23.44
N PRO A 124 -8.97 8.01 22.44
CA PRO A 124 -7.59 8.52 22.35
C PRO A 124 -7.06 9.17 23.64
N GLY A 125 -7.94 9.82 24.41
CA GLY A 125 -7.60 10.43 25.71
C GLY A 125 -7.37 9.43 26.86
N ALA A 126 -8.02 8.26 26.83
CA ALA A 126 -7.78 7.20 27.82
C ALA A 126 -6.44 6.50 27.58
N SER A 127 -6.12 6.23 26.31
CA SER A 127 -4.83 5.69 25.87
C SER A 127 -3.67 6.63 26.24
N LEU A 128 -3.84 7.95 26.06
CA LEU A 128 -2.85 8.94 26.46
C LEU A 128 -2.62 8.95 27.97
N ARG A 129 -3.69 8.94 28.78
CA ARG A 129 -3.58 8.92 30.25
C ARG A 129 -2.90 7.66 30.77
N ALA A 130 -3.21 6.50 30.21
CA ALA A 130 -2.57 5.25 30.58
C ALA A 130 -1.04 5.30 30.31
N LEU A 131 -0.65 5.82 29.14
CA LEU A 131 0.76 5.93 28.79
C LEU A 131 1.50 6.98 29.65
N GLN A 132 0.84 8.09 30.02
CA GLN A 132 1.37 9.10 30.95
C GLN A 132 1.53 8.56 32.38
N ALA A 133 0.56 7.78 32.86
CA ALA A 133 0.61 7.19 34.21
C ALA A 133 1.78 6.21 34.37
N LEU A 134 2.11 5.46 33.32
CA LEU A 134 3.25 4.53 33.31
C LEU A 134 4.60 5.24 33.12
N ASN A 135 4.61 6.46 32.59
CA ASN A 135 5.83 7.21 32.25
C ASN A 135 5.84 8.61 32.90
N PRO A 136 5.87 8.71 34.23
CA PRO A 136 5.97 9.99 34.91
C PRO A 136 7.27 10.70 34.48
N GLY A 137 7.15 11.98 34.10
CA GLY A 137 8.31 12.81 33.75
C GLY A 137 8.78 12.74 32.29
N LYS A 138 8.08 12.05 31.38
CA LYS A 138 8.37 12.07 29.93
C LYS A 138 7.34 12.94 29.18
N ASP A 139 7.76 13.59 28.08
CA ASP A 139 6.84 14.33 27.20
C ASP A 139 6.18 13.36 26.23
N ILE A 140 4.85 13.25 26.28
CA ILE A 140 4.08 12.29 25.49
C ILE A 140 3.10 13.05 24.61
N LYS A 141 3.26 12.94 23.29
CA LYS A 141 2.41 13.64 22.32
C LYS A 141 1.71 12.65 21.39
N PRO A 142 0.39 12.79 21.19
CA PRO A 142 -0.33 12.00 20.19
C PRO A 142 0.11 12.42 18.79
N THR A 143 0.42 11.43 17.94
CA THR A 143 0.64 11.64 16.50
C THR A 143 -0.53 11.11 15.67
N SER A 144 -1.28 10.15 16.21
CA SER A 144 -2.56 9.69 15.63
C SER A 144 -3.48 9.15 16.73
N ARG A 145 -4.69 8.72 16.36
CA ARG A 145 -5.62 8.04 17.30
C ARG A 145 -5.02 6.79 17.97
N ARG A 146 -4.02 6.17 17.35
CA ARG A 146 -3.41 4.90 17.80
C ARG A 146 -1.90 5.02 17.98
N SER A 147 -1.35 6.24 17.98
CA SER A 147 0.11 6.43 17.98
C SER A 147 0.50 7.62 18.84
N PHE A 148 1.54 7.41 19.65
CA PHE A 148 2.06 8.37 20.61
C PHE A 148 3.57 8.41 20.48
N VAL A 149 4.16 9.60 20.56
CA VAL A 149 5.61 9.78 20.62
C VAL A 149 5.96 10.16 22.05
N VAL A 150 6.86 9.39 22.65
CA VAL A 150 7.42 9.62 23.98
C VAL A 150 8.82 10.19 23.81
N ARG A 151 9.08 11.34 24.43
CA ARG A 151 10.39 12.00 24.41
C ARG A 151 10.98 12.05 25.82
N PRO A 152 12.29 11.82 25.97
CA PRO A 152 12.96 12.12 27.23
C PRO A 152 12.80 13.61 27.52
N LYS A 153 12.44 13.96 28.76
CA LYS A 153 12.35 15.35 29.18
C LYS A 153 13.77 15.90 29.21
N LYS A 154 14.05 16.88 28.35
CA LYS A 154 15.33 17.58 28.32
C LYS A 154 15.43 18.38 29.61
N GLU A 155 16.19 17.92 30.59
CA GLU A 155 16.63 18.77 31.68
C GLU A 155 17.45 19.91 31.05
N SER A 156 16.95 21.12 31.21
CA SER A 156 17.69 22.34 30.92
C SER A 156 18.80 22.47 31.97
N TRP A 157 20.03 22.19 31.56
CA TRP A 157 21.25 22.74 32.16
C TRP A 157 21.92 23.63 31.13
#